data_AF-A0A6T9P941-F1
#
_entry.id   AF-A0A6T9P941-F1
#
_cell.length_a   1.000
_cell.length_b   1.000
_cell.length_c   1.000
_cell.angle_alpha   90.00
_cell.angle_beta   90.00
_cell.angle_gamma   90.00
#
_symmetry.space_group_name_H-M   'P 1'
#
loop_
_entity.id
_entity.type
_entity.pdbx_description
1 polymer ?
#
loop_
_entity_poly.entity_id
_entity_poly.type
_entity_poly.pdbx_seq_one_letter_code
_entity_poly.pdbx_strand_id
1 'polypeptide(L)'
;VRPLEFNYAAWIVLSDMITIKYIFLMVTASLTLFYKSYFSCLHLLNVAQRVPTMLYVGQVLRKNITQMVTTLLLVFILIYVFSVFAYAVPIMRGDQSILDKQPNALGGKSSLLLNAFFYWDLGFREAPVFEQTFLAEQNTQLADGAEPDYGYVVLGFLFDIFYHIFVVLIFSAVVSGIIIDAFAELRLKNNQIKDENANTCFICDIDREDFEQVGLNFKQHIKEDHNMWDYVFFRFYLEGKDPIEYTGLETYCAQLIKDQTIHWLPIKKAIVIEGRNKEKKDVPGVFRRLNILEKQNIEAAQEVSELKQDLAHVRKATDDIRTMLAQLVADK
;
A
#
# COMPACT_ATOMS: atom_id res chain seq x y z
N VAL A 1 32.35 -2.26 -31.23
CA VAL A 1 31.15 -2.41 -30.37
C VAL A 1 30.05 -3.00 -31.23
N ARG A 2 29.56 -4.20 -30.92
CA ARG A 2 28.57 -4.89 -31.77
C ARG A 2 27.23 -4.12 -31.74
N PRO A 3 26.48 -4.01 -32.85
CA PRO A 3 25.23 -3.24 -32.89
C PRO A 3 24.16 -3.72 -31.88
N LEU A 4 24.19 -5.01 -31.49
CA LEU A 4 23.37 -5.57 -30.42
C LEU A 4 23.70 -5.00 -29.03
N GLU A 5 24.97 -4.72 -28.75
CA GLU A 5 25.41 -4.12 -27.47
C GLU A 5 25.01 -2.64 -27.39
N PHE A 6 24.98 -1.93 -28.52
CA PHE A 6 24.54 -0.54 -28.58
C PHE A 6 23.04 -0.40 -28.35
N ASN A 7 22.21 -1.21 -29.02
CA ASN A 7 20.76 -1.16 -28.85
C ASN A 7 20.34 -1.53 -27.42
N TYR A 8 21.00 -2.52 -26.82
CA TYR A 8 20.77 -2.91 -25.44
C TYR A 8 21.19 -1.81 -24.45
N ALA A 9 22.37 -1.21 -24.64
CA ALA A 9 22.83 -0.11 -23.81
C ALA A 9 21.90 1.12 -23.92
N ALA A 10 21.45 1.46 -25.13
CA ALA A 10 20.50 2.54 -25.36
C ALA A 10 19.16 2.27 -24.68
N TRP A 11 18.66 1.03 -24.74
CA TRP A 11 17.43 0.64 -24.04
C TRP A 11 17.57 0.77 -22.52
N ILE A 12 18.70 0.35 -21.92
CA ILE A 12 18.94 0.52 -20.48
C ILE A 12 18.94 2.01 -20.10
N VAL A 13 19.67 2.84 -20.84
CA VAL A 13 19.76 4.28 -20.52
C VAL A 13 18.41 4.96 -20.67
N LEU A 14 17.64 4.63 -21.71
CA LEU A 14 16.32 5.24 -21.98
C LEU A 14 15.21 4.70 -21.08
N SER A 15 15.37 3.50 -20.50
CA SER A 15 14.41 2.95 -19.54
C SER A 15 14.64 3.42 -18.11
N ASP A 16 15.79 4.03 -17.82
CA ASP A 16 16.07 4.60 -16.51
C ASP A 16 15.15 5.79 -16.19
N MET A 17 14.57 5.78 -14.98
CA MET A 17 13.58 6.77 -14.55
C MET A 17 14.16 8.19 -14.48
N ILE A 18 15.46 8.32 -14.17
CA ILE A 18 16.14 9.61 -14.11
C ILE A 18 16.31 10.16 -15.53
N THR A 19 16.74 9.33 -16.48
CA THR A 19 16.83 9.71 -17.90
C THR A 19 15.47 10.12 -18.47
N ILE A 20 14.43 9.33 -18.24
CA ILE A 20 13.06 9.63 -18.68
C ILE A 20 12.60 11.00 -18.17
N LYS A 21 12.87 11.31 -16.90
CA LYS A 21 12.54 12.61 -16.30
C LYS A 21 13.25 13.75 -17.02
N TYR A 22 14.54 13.64 -17.31
CA TYR A 22 15.28 14.71 -18.00
C TYR A 22 14.88 14.86 -19.46
N ILE A 23 14.56 13.75 -20.15
CA ILE A 23 13.97 13.79 -21.49
C ILE A 23 12.64 14.53 -21.46
N PHE A 24 11.75 14.23 -20.51
CA PHE A 24 10.50 14.95 -20.33
C PHE A 24 10.71 16.46 -20.11
N LEU A 25 11.68 16.83 -19.27
CA LEU A 25 12.02 18.23 -19.01
C LEU A 25 12.56 18.93 -20.26
N MET A 26 13.37 18.23 -21.06
CA MET A 26 13.90 18.73 -22.32
C MET A 26 12.80 18.92 -23.38
N VAL A 27 11.89 17.96 -23.51
CA VAL A 27 10.74 18.06 -24.42
C VAL A 27 9.84 19.24 -24.05
N THR A 28 9.51 19.39 -22.77
CA THR A 28 8.69 20.51 -22.29
C THR A 28 9.39 21.87 -22.41
N ALA A 29 10.72 21.93 -22.28
CA ALA A 29 11.50 23.13 -22.59
C ALA A 29 11.43 23.50 -24.09
N SER A 30 11.60 22.52 -24.98
CA SER A 30 11.46 22.74 -26.42
C SER A 30 10.05 23.21 -26.79
N LEU A 31 9.00 22.61 -26.21
CA LEU A 31 7.62 23.06 -26.42
C LEU A 31 7.37 24.49 -25.90
N THR A 32 8.05 24.89 -24.82
CA THR A 32 8.00 26.25 -24.28
C THR A 32 8.59 27.25 -25.27
N LEU A 33 9.73 26.91 -25.90
CA LEU A 33 10.43 27.79 -26.85
C LEU A 33 9.71 27.88 -28.21
N PHE A 34 9.19 26.75 -28.73
CA PHE A 34 8.69 26.66 -30.10
C PHE A 34 7.17 26.71 -30.26
N TYR A 35 6.39 26.49 -29.19
CA TYR A 35 4.92 26.43 -29.29
C TYR A 35 4.20 27.45 -28.39
N LYS A 36 4.20 27.23 -27.07
CA LYS A 36 3.48 28.08 -26.11
C LYS A 36 4.16 28.12 -24.75
N SER A 37 4.18 29.29 -24.14
CA SER A 37 4.90 29.53 -22.87
C SER A 37 4.33 28.80 -21.65
N TYR A 38 3.08 28.32 -21.69
CA TYR A 38 2.48 27.63 -20.53
C TYR A 38 3.17 26.30 -20.20
N PHE A 39 3.89 25.67 -21.14
CA PHE A 39 4.65 24.45 -20.86
C PHE A 39 5.78 24.66 -19.84
N SER A 40 6.18 25.91 -19.60
CA SER A 40 7.13 26.28 -18.54
C SER A 40 6.64 25.86 -17.15
N CYS A 41 5.32 25.78 -16.92
CA CYS A 41 4.78 25.39 -15.61
C CYS A 41 5.18 23.96 -15.20
N LEU A 42 5.40 23.07 -16.17
CA LEU A 42 5.78 21.67 -15.91
C LEU A 42 7.18 21.55 -15.31
N HIS A 43 8.03 22.57 -15.47
CA HIS A 43 9.36 22.62 -14.85
C HIS A 43 9.28 22.77 -13.32
N LEU A 44 8.16 23.28 -12.78
CA LEU A 44 7.93 23.36 -11.33
C LEU A 44 7.83 21.97 -10.69
N LEU A 45 7.41 20.94 -11.43
CA LEU A 45 7.40 19.55 -10.94
C LEU A 45 8.80 19.07 -10.58
N ASN A 46 9.85 19.59 -11.23
CA ASN A 46 11.23 19.29 -10.89
C ASN A 46 11.63 19.87 -9.53
N VAL A 47 11.10 21.04 -9.16
CA VAL A 47 11.33 21.65 -7.84
C VAL A 47 10.74 20.75 -6.74
N ALA A 48 9.52 20.24 -6.94
CA ALA A 48 8.88 19.34 -5.98
C ALA A 48 9.70 18.07 -5.70
N GLN A 49 10.43 17.58 -6.70
CA GLN A 49 11.26 16.38 -6.54
C GLN A 49 12.62 16.63 -5.89
N ARG A 50 13.06 17.89 -5.77
CA ARG A 50 14.31 18.23 -5.07
C ARG A 50 14.13 18.33 -3.56
N VAL A 51 12.89 18.48 -3.09
CA VAL A 51 12.58 18.61 -1.67
C VAL A 51 12.27 17.22 -1.11
N PRO A 52 13.10 16.67 -0.20
CA PRO A 52 12.89 15.32 0.34
C PRO A 52 11.53 15.13 1.01
N THR A 53 11.02 16.17 1.69
CA THR A 53 9.70 16.15 2.35
C THR A 53 8.54 15.99 1.36
N MET A 54 8.63 16.58 0.16
CA MET A 54 7.61 16.43 -0.89
C MET A 54 7.65 15.05 -1.54
N LEU A 55 8.84 14.42 -1.62
CA LEU A 55 8.97 13.05 -2.12
C LEU A 55 8.22 12.04 -1.22
N TYR A 56 8.18 12.26 0.09
CA TYR A 56 7.41 11.41 0.99
C TYR A 56 5.93 11.39 0.63
N VAL A 57 5.33 12.54 0.29
CA VAL A 57 3.91 12.61 -0.15
C VAL A 57 3.70 11.76 -1.41
N GLY A 58 4.62 11.82 -2.37
CA GLY A 58 4.56 10.99 -3.58
C GLY A 58 4.74 9.50 -3.30
N GLN A 59 5.60 9.12 -2.36
CA GLN A 59 5.83 7.72 -1.95
C GLN A 59 4.58 7.12 -1.29
N VAL A 60 3.92 7.87 -0.39
CA VAL A 60 2.67 7.50 0.27
C VAL A 60 1.60 7.13 -0.77
N LEU A 61 1.39 8.01 -1.75
CA LEU A 61 0.38 7.83 -2.79
C LEU A 61 0.69 6.64 -3.70
N ARG A 62 1.96 6.47 -4.10
CA ARG A 62 2.36 5.34 -4.97
C ARG A 62 2.20 4.00 -4.28
N LYS A 63 2.54 3.90 -3.00
CA LYS A 63 2.49 2.64 -2.26
C LYS A 63 1.06 2.10 -2.16
N ASN A 64 0.07 2.99 -2.02
CA ASN A 64 -1.33 2.62 -1.84
C ASN A 64 -2.19 2.89 -3.07
N ILE A 65 -1.57 3.09 -4.23
CA ILE A 65 -2.29 3.44 -5.46
C ILE A 65 -3.32 2.37 -5.84
N THR A 66 -3.00 1.09 -5.63
CA THR A 66 -3.93 -0.01 -5.88
C THR A 66 -5.19 0.12 -5.03
N GLN A 67 -5.04 0.34 -3.72
CA GLN A 67 -6.18 0.51 -2.82
C GLN A 67 -7.02 1.75 -3.17
N MET A 68 -6.36 2.87 -3.48
CA MET A 68 -7.04 4.10 -3.89
C MET A 68 -7.82 3.92 -5.20
N VAL A 69 -7.22 3.30 -6.23
CA VAL A 69 -7.87 3.05 -7.52
C VAL A 69 -9.02 2.05 -7.36
N THR A 70 -8.85 0.99 -6.57
CA THR A 70 -9.94 0.04 -6.28
C THR A 70 -11.11 0.72 -5.57
N THR A 71 -10.82 1.59 -4.60
CA THR A 71 -11.85 2.38 -3.89
C THR A 71 -12.56 3.34 -4.85
N LEU A 72 -11.81 4.04 -5.71
CA LEU A 72 -12.38 4.93 -6.73
C LEU A 72 -13.28 4.16 -7.70
N LEU A 73 -12.87 2.96 -8.12
CA LEU A 73 -13.65 2.09 -9.00
C LEU A 73 -14.95 1.62 -8.33
N LEU A 74 -14.90 1.25 -7.04
CA LEU A 74 -16.09 0.92 -6.27
C LEU A 74 -17.08 2.10 -6.23
N VAL A 75 -16.59 3.31 -5.98
CA VAL A 75 -17.45 4.51 -5.95
C VAL A 75 -17.98 4.86 -7.34
N PHE A 76 -17.18 4.67 -8.38
CA PHE A 76 -17.64 4.84 -9.76
C PHE A 76 -18.82 3.92 -10.11
N ILE A 77 -18.75 2.65 -9.68
CA ILE A 77 -19.86 1.68 -9.81
C ILE A 77 -21.05 2.10 -8.97
N LEU A 78 -20.83 2.52 -7.72
CA LEU A 78 -21.90 2.92 -6.80
C LEU A 78 -22.64 4.16 -7.33
N ILE A 79 -21.92 5.18 -7.79
CA ILE A 79 -22.51 6.36 -8.45
C ILE A 79 -23.31 5.96 -9.69
N TYR A 80 -22.81 5.00 -10.48
CA TYR A 80 -23.55 4.50 -11.63
C TYR A 80 -24.88 3.87 -11.22
N VAL A 81 -24.92 3.07 -10.16
CA VAL A 81 -26.17 2.49 -9.63
C VAL A 81 -27.17 3.58 -9.23
N PHE A 82 -26.73 4.61 -8.50
CA PHE A 82 -27.58 5.77 -8.17
C PHE A 82 -28.06 6.50 -9.42
N SER A 83 -27.19 6.68 -10.43
CA SER A 83 -27.55 7.33 -11.70
C SER A 83 -28.60 6.52 -12.49
N VAL A 84 -28.51 5.19 -12.47
CA VAL A 84 -29.48 4.30 -13.12
C VAL A 84 -30.81 4.37 -12.40
N PHE A 85 -30.81 4.37 -11.06
CA PHE A 85 -32.03 4.50 -10.28
C PHE A 85 -32.74 5.84 -10.54
N ALA A 86 -32.00 6.96 -10.46
CA ALA A 86 -32.53 8.29 -10.73
C ALA A 86 -33.06 8.42 -12.17
N TYR A 87 -32.46 7.71 -13.13
CA TYR A 87 -32.96 7.67 -14.51
C TYR A 87 -34.18 6.75 -14.66
N ALA A 88 -34.20 5.60 -13.99
CA ALA A 88 -35.23 4.57 -14.13
C ALA A 88 -36.56 5.04 -13.53
N VAL A 89 -36.53 5.76 -12.40
CA VAL A 89 -37.70 6.33 -11.75
C VAL A 89 -38.21 7.52 -12.59
N PRO A 90 -39.38 7.43 -13.25
CA PRO A 90 -39.84 8.48 -14.16
C PRO A 90 -40.01 9.84 -13.48
N ILE A 91 -40.34 9.84 -12.18
CA ILE A 91 -40.56 11.06 -11.39
C ILE A 91 -39.24 11.79 -11.09
N MET A 92 -38.15 11.08 -10.88
CA MET A 92 -36.82 11.68 -10.66
C MET A 92 -36.14 12.11 -11.95
N ARG A 93 -36.58 11.57 -13.08
CA ARG A 93 -35.93 11.77 -14.37
C ARG A 93 -36.08 13.21 -14.83
N GLY A 94 -34.98 13.95 -14.76
CA GLY A 94 -34.89 15.32 -15.26
C GLY A 94 -35.27 16.41 -14.27
N ASP A 95 -35.72 16.04 -13.06
CA ASP A 95 -36.04 16.94 -11.95
C ASP A 95 -34.84 17.20 -11.01
N GLN A 96 -33.74 16.50 -11.27
CA GLN A 96 -32.53 16.54 -10.46
C GLN A 96 -31.59 17.69 -10.87
N SER A 97 -31.01 18.35 -9.88
CA SER A 97 -29.92 19.29 -10.03
C SER A 97 -28.75 18.92 -9.11
N ILE A 98 -27.53 19.18 -9.57
CA ILE A 98 -26.32 19.09 -8.75
C ILE A 98 -25.55 20.38 -9.02
N LEU A 99 -25.19 21.13 -7.97
CA LEU A 99 -24.50 22.43 -8.10
C LEU A 99 -25.22 23.37 -9.09
N ASP A 100 -26.54 23.49 -8.96
CA ASP A 100 -27.44 24.27 -9.83
C ASP A 100 -27.41 23.92 -11.33
N LYS A 101 -26.83 22.76 -11.69
CA LYS A 101 -26.82 22.24 -13.06
C LYS A 101 -27.81 21.10 -13.18
N GLN A 102 -28.55 21.08 -14.28
CA GLN A 102 -29.43 19.98 -14.63
C GLN A 102 -28.83 19.13 -15.76
N PRO A 103 -29.11 17.82 -15.80
CA PRO A 103 -28.61 16.93 -16.84
C PRO A 103 -29.14 17.29 -18.24
N ASN A 104 -30.24 18.04 -18.32
CA ASN A 104 -30.92 18.40 -19.56
C ASN A 104 -30.62 19.85 -20.02
N ALA A 105 -29.67 20.55 -19.39
CA ALA A 105 -29.39 21.96 -19.66
C ALA A 105 -29.01 22.28 -21.13
N LEU A 106 -28.60 21.28 -21.91
CA LEU A 106 -28.30 21.38 -23.34
C LEU A 106 -29.54 21.21 -24.26
N GLY A 107 -30.76 21.14 -23.72
CA GLY A 107 -32.00 21.05 -24.50
C GLY A 107 -32.22 19.70 -25.19
N GLY A 108 -31.42 18.68 -24.87
CA GLY A 108 -31.54 17.31 -25.39
C GLY A 108 -32.44 16.42 -24.52
N LYS A 109 -33.00 15.35 -25.12
CA LYS A 109 -33.70 14.30 -24.35
C LYS A 109 -32.71 13.62 -23.39
N SER A 110 -33.10 13.47 -22.13
CA SER A 110 -32.30 12.76 -21.11
C SER A 110 -32.04 11.31 -21.56
N SER A 111 -30.79 10.98 -21.89
CA SER A 111 -30.35 9.60 -22.10
C SER A 111 -29.71 9.05 -20.82
N LEU A 112 -29.75 7.73 -20.63
CA LEU A 112 -29.10 7.10 -19.48
C LEU A 112 -27.59 7.43 -19.42
N LEU A 113 -26.93 7.42 -20.58
CA LEU A 113 -25.51 7.73 -20.69
C LEU A 113 -25.20 9.17 -20.25
N LEU A 114 -26.00 10.14 -20.72
CA LEU A 114 -25.85 11.54 -20.33
C LEU A 114 -26.09 11.73 -18.83
N ASN A 115 -27.08 11.02 -18.28
CA ASN A 115 -27.34 11.02 -16.84
C ASN A 115 -26.16 10.44 -16.06
N ALA A 116 -25.61 9.30 -16.48
CA ALA A 116 -24.45 8.69 -15.83
C ALA A 116 -23.22 9.61 -15.85
N PHE A 117 -22.93 10.27 -16.98
CA PHE A 117 -21.84 11.25 -17.05
C PHE A 117 -22.07 12.47 -16.16
N PHE A 118 -23.30 12.96 -16.07
CA PHE A 118 -23.66 14.05 -15.17
C PHE A 118 -23.37 13.69 -13.70
N TYR A 119 -23.77 12.49 -13.28
CA TYR A 119 -23.47 11.97 -11.94
C TYR A 119 -21.98 11.71 -11.71
N TRP A 120 -21.22 11.26 -12.70
CA TRP A 120 -19.77 11.07 -12.55
C TRP A 120 -18.96 12.37 -12.57
N ASP A 121 -19.44 13.44 -13.19
CA ASP A 121 -18.74 14.74 -13.12
C ASP A 121 -19.06 15.48 -11.80
N LEU A 122 -20.34 15.57 -11.45
CA LEU A 122 -20.79 16.41 -10.34
C LEU A 122 -21.10 15.62 -9.06
N GLY A 123 -21.59 14.39 -9.18
CA GLY A 123 -22.04 13.58 -8.05
C GLY A 123 -20.92 13.17 -7.08
N PHE A 124 -19.66 13.12 -7.52
CA PHE A 124 -18.54 12.97 -6.58
C PHE A 124 -18.37 14.17 -5.63
N ARG A 125 -18.87 15.34 -6.01
CA ARG A 125 -18.68 16.59 -5.26
C ARG A 125 -19.83 16.85 -4.30
N GLU A 126 -21.06 16.56 -4.74
CA GLU A 126 -22.26 16.87 -3.98
C GLU A 126 -23.40 15.90 -4.33
N ALA A 127 -24.35 15.76 -3.42
CA ALA A 127 -25.53 14.95 -3.62
C ALA A 127 -26.55 15.68 -4.52
N PRO A 128 -27.38 14.95 -5.28
CA PRO A 128 -28.40 15.55 -6.12
C PRO A 128 -29.57 16.05 -5.29
N VAL A 129 -30.01 17.26 -5.63
CA VAL A 129 -31.21 17.87 -5.09
C VAL A 129 -32.32 17.74 -6.12
N PHE A 130 -33.53 17.40 -5.68
CA PHE A 130 -34.69 17.33 -6.55
C PHE A 130 -35.52 18.61 -6.40
N GLU A 131 -36.03 19.15 -7.50
CA GLU A 131 -36.80 20.41 -7.47
C GLU A 131 -38.05 20.28 -6.60
N GLN A 132 -38.66 19.09 -6.61
CA GLN A 132 -39.82 18.76 -5.78
C GLN A 132 -39.49 18.60 -4.27
N THR A 133 -38.21 18.51 -3.89
CA THR A 133 -37.79 18.45 -2.49
C THR A 133 -37.47 19.85 -1.95
N PHE A 134 -38.38 20.39 -1.12
CA PHE A 134 -38.24 21.61 -0.30
C PHE A 134 -37.86 22.95 -1.00
N LEU A 135 -37.42 22.95 -2.26
CA LEU A 135 -37.11 24.14 -3.07
C LEU A 135 -38.33 24.72 -3.80
N ALA A 136 -39.45 23.98 -3.82
CA ALA A 136 -40.69 24.38 -4.49
C ALA A 136 -41.34 25.65 -3.92
N GLU A 137 -40.93 26.16 -2.74
CA GLU A 137 -41.56 27.35 -2.16
C GLU A 137 -41.17 28.66 -2.87
N GLN A 138 -40.08 28.71 -3.65
CA GLN A 138 -39.60 30.00 -4.15
C GLN A 138 -39.96 30.34 -5.61
N ASN A 139 -40.17 29.39 -6.53
CA ASN A 139 -40.34 29.73 -7.95
C ASN A 139 -41.33 28.91 -8.79
N THR A 140 -42.01 27.91 -8.23
CA THR A 140 -43.01 27.15 -8.98
C THR A 140 -44.39 27.53 -8.48
N GLN A 141 -45.13 28.29 -9.29
CA GLN A 141 -46.59 28.31 -9.18
C GLN A 141 -47.04 26.88 -9.43
N LEU A 142 -47.23 26.09 -8.36
CA LEU A 142 -48.05 24.88 -8.40
C LEU A 142 -49.33 25.27 -9.12
N ALA A 143 -49.55 24.68 -10.30
CA ALA A 143 -50.77 24.93 -11.06
C ALA A 143 -51.97 24.76 -10.11
N ASP A 144 -52.79 25.81 -10.00
CA ASP A 144 -54.02 25.94 -9.20
C ASP A 144 -54.31 24.75 -8.28
N GLY A 145 -53.82 24.81 -7.04
CA GLY A 145 -54.31 23.97 -5.93
C GLY A 145 -53.88 22.50 -5.91
N ALA A 146 -52.88 22.09 -6.70
CA ALA A 146 -52.30 20.76 -6.56
C ALA A 146 -51.47 20.64 -5.26
N GLU A 147 -51.85 19.73 -4.35
CA GLU A 147 -51.02 19.38 -3.19
C GLU A 147 -49.74 18.66 -3.66
N PRO A 148 -48.57 18.94 -3.07
CA PRO A 148 -47.36 18.18 -3.36
C PRO A 148 -47.57 16.72 -2.97
N ASP A 149 -47.23 15.80 -3.87
CA ASP A 149 -47.25 14.38 -3.53
C ASP A 149 -46.10 14.09 -2.56
N TYR A 150 -46.46 13.99 -1.28
CA TYR A 150 -45.55 13.72 -0.17
C TYR A 150 -44.73 12.44 -0.37
N GLY A 151 -45.20 11.47 -1.15
CA GLY A 151 -44.44 10.27 -1.49
C GLY A 151 -43.17 10.60 -2.29
N TYR A 152 -43.24 11.56 -3.22
CA TYR A 152 -42.08 11.97 -4.02
C TYR A 152 -41.09 12.82 -3.24
N VAL A 153 -41.59 13.71 -2.38
CA VAL A 153 -40.76 14.50 -1.48
C VAL A 153 -39.95 13.57 -0.58
N VAL A 154 -40.59 12.58 0.02
CA VAL A 154 -39.91 11.60 0.88
C VAL A 154 -38.92 10.75 0.09
N LEU A 155 -39.29 10.29 -1.11
CA LEU A 155 -38.40 9.46 -1.93
C LEU A 155 -37.15 10.22 -2.39
N GLY A 156 -37.30 11.47 -2.83
CA GLY A 156 -36.17 12.34 -3.20
C GLY A 156 -35.27 12.66 -2.00
N PHE A 157 -35.86 12.97 -0.85
CA PHE A 157 -35.14 13.23 0.40
C PHE A 157 -34.33 12.00 0.87
N LEU A 158 -34.94 10.82 0.83
CA LEU A 158 -34.23 9.58 1.18
C LEU A 158 -33.09 9.31 0.19
N PHE A 159 -33.33 9.50 -1.11
CA PHE A 159 -32.30 9.34 -2.14
C PHE A 159 -31.10 10.27 -1.89
N ASP A 160 -31.36 11.56 -1.64
CA ASP A 160 -30.33 12.56 -1.33
C ASP A 160 -29.51 12.16 -0.10
N ILE A 161 -30.16 11.82 1.02
CA ILE A 161 -29.47 11.36 2.24
C ILE A 161 -28.63 10.12 2.00
N PHE A 162 -29.18 9.11 1.32
CA PHE A 162 -28.44 7.89 1.03
C PHE A 162 -27.25 8.16 0.13
N TYR A 163 -27.43 9.00 -0.90
CA TYR A 163 -26.35 9.41 -1.77
C TYR A 163 -25.25 10.15 -0.99
N HIS A 164 -25.62 11.15 -0.18
CA HIS A 164 -24.69 11.93 0.62
C HIS A 164 -23.88 11.06 1.58
N ILE A 165 -24.52 10.14 2.30
CA ILE A 165 -23.85 9.25 3.23
C ILE A 165 -22.90 8.30 2.49
N PHE A 166 -23.39 7.56 1.49
CA PHE A 166 -22.61 6.50 0.85
C PHE A 166 -21.56 7.01 -0.14
N VAL A 167 -21.88 8.01 -0.95
CA VAL A 167 -21.00 8.52 -2.01
C VAL A 167 -20.08 9.62 -1.51
N VAL A 168 -20.59 10.60 -0.76
CA VAL A 168 -19.79 11.79 -0.42
C VAL A 168 -19.05 11.57 0.89
N LEU A 169 -19.78 11.27 1.96
CA LEU A 169 -19.21 11.16 3.31
C LEU A 169 -18.32 9.93 3.45
N ILE A 170 -18.85 8.72 3.19
CA ILE A 170 -18.10 7.48 3.38
C ILE A 170 -16.89 7.41 2.45
N PHE A 171 -17.03 7.75 1.16
CA PHE A 171 -15.90 7.75 0.23
C PHE A 171 -14.78 8.71 0.67
N SER A 172 -15.12 9.96 1.00
CA SER A 172 -14.13 10.95 1.41
C SER A 172 -13.42 10.53 2.70
N ALA A 173 -14.16 9.93 3.64
CA ALA A 173 -13.60 9.37 4.87
C ALA A 173 -12.66 8.18 4.59
N VAL A 174 -13.04 7.25 3.69
CA VAL A 174 -12.24 6.08 3.33
C VAL A 174 -10.96 6.51 2.59
N VAL A 175 -11.04 7.39 1.60
CA VAL A 175 -9.85 7.88 0.86
C VAL A 175 -8.90 8.60 1.80
N SER A 176 -9.41 9.49 2.65
CA SER A 176 -8.59 10.18 3.65
C SER A 176 -7.99 9.20 4.66
N GLY A 177 -8.75 8.18 5.07
CA GLY A 177 -8.31 7.09 5.94
C GLY A 177 -7.13 6.32 5.36
N ILE A 178 -7.21 5.90 4.10
CA ILE A 178 -6.12 5.21 3.38
C ILE A 178 -4.87 6.09 3.35
N ILE A 179 -5.02 7.39 3.08
CA ILE A 179 -3.89 8.33 3.06
C ILE A 179 -3.25 8.48 4.45
N ILE A 180 -4.07 8.64 5.50
CA ILE A 180 -3.59 8.80 6.88
C ILE A 180 -2.84 7.56 7.35
N ASP A 181 -3.40 6.37 7.10
CA ASP A 181 -2.76 5.10 7.47
C ASP A 181 -1.41 4.92 6.76
N ALA A 182 -1.35 5.26 5.48
CA ALA A 182 -0.13 5.24 4.70
C ALA A 182 0.97 6.17 5.24
N PHE A 183 0.60 7.38 5.69
CA PHE A 183 1.53 8.29 6.35
C PHE A 183 1.99 7.75 7.72
N ALA A 184 1.09 7.15 8.49
CA ALA A 184 1.40 6.54 9.78
C ALA A 184 2.40 5.38 9.61
N GLU A 185 2.16 4.48 8.66
CA GLU A 185 3.04 3.34 8.38
C GLU A 185 4.43 3.79 7.92
N LEU A 186 4.51 4.79 7.03
CA LEU A 186 5.81 5.31 6.58
C LEU A 186 6.59 5.99 7.71
N ARG A 187 5.90 6.67 8.63
CA ARG A 187 6.53 7.23 9.83
C ARG A 187 7.04 6.13 10.74
N LEU A 188 6.26 5.08 10.98
CA LEU A 188 6.67 3.93 11.78
C LEU A 188 7.90 3.25 11.19
N LYS A 189 7.90 2.95 9.89
CA LYS A 189 9.06 2.35 9.21
C LYS A 189 10.32 3.20 9.30
N ASN A 190 10.20 4.52 9.08
CA ASN A 190 11.34 5.41 9.18
C ASN A 190 11.89 5.49 10.61
N ASN A 191 11.02 5.42 11.61
CA ASN A 191 11.44 5.37 13.01
C ASN A 191 12.10 4.03 13.36
N GLN A 192 11.56 2.90 12.87
CA GLN A 192 12.16 1.57 13.04
C GLN A 192 13.56 1.50 12.43
N ILE A 193 13.74 1.94 11.18
CA ILE A 193 15.06 1.97 10.53
C ILE A 193 16.05 2.84 11.31
N LYS A 194 15.61 3.97 11.85
CA LYS A 194 16.47 4.84 12.68
C LYS A 194 16.86 4.18 14.00
N ASP A 195 15.93 3.44 14.60
CA ASP A 195 16.16 2.72 15.85
C ASP A 195 17.11 1.55 15.64
N GLU A 196 16.87 0.71 14.63
CA GLU A 196 17.75 -0.39 14.22
C GLU A 196 19.17 0.11 13.89
N ASN A 197 19.30 1.19 13.11
CA ASN A 197 20.61 1.78 12.79
C ASN A 197 21.35 2.34 14.02
N ALA A 198 20.62 2.71 15.08
CA ALA A 198 21.20 3.26 16.31
C ALA A 198 21.53 2.18 17.35
N ASN A 199 20.81 1.06 17.32
CA ASN A 199 20.85 0.04 18.36
C ASN A 199 21.39 -1.30 17.89
N THR A 200 21.56 -1.56 16.60
CA THR A 200 22.03 -2.86 16.08
C THR A 200 23.18 -2.64 15.11
N CYS A 201 24.23 -3.46 15.20
CA CYS A 201 25.37 -3.36 14.29
C CYS A 201 25.01 -3.92 12.91
N PHE A 202 25.21 -3.13 11.84
CA PHE A 202 24.89 -3.52 10.46
C PHE A 202 25.59 -4.80 9.97
N ILE A 203 26.79 -5.11 10.47
CA ILE A 203 27.62 -6.23 9.99
C ILE A 203 27.34 -7.51 10.77
N CYS A 204 27.36 -7.45 12.10
CA CYS A 204 27.23 -8.64 12.94
C CYS A 204 25.83 -8.86 13.50
N ASP A 205 24.90 -7.92 13.32
CA ASP A 205 23.53 -8.02 13.82
C ASP A 205 23.47 -8.25 15.35
N ILE A 206 24.42 -7.67 16.10
CA ILE A 206 24.42 -7.70 17.58
C ILE A 206 23.90 -6.36 18.09
N ASP A 207 23.04 -6.43 19.11
CA ASP A 207 22.43 -5.27 19.73
C ASP A 207 23.42 -4.52 20.61
N ARG A 208 23.27 -3.20 20.66
CA ARG A 208 24.06 -2.27 21.44
C ARG A 208 24.07 -2.63 22.93
N GLU A 209 22.96 -3.15 23.43
CA GLU A 209 22.80 -3.61 24.80
C GLU A 209 23.83 -4.69 25.16
N ASP A 210 24.13 -5.62 24.24
CA ASP A 210 25.09 -6.70 24.49
C ASP A 210 26.52 -6.16 24.63
N PHE A 211 26.87 -5.13 23.85
CA PHE A 211 28.16 -4.45 23.98
C PHE A 211 28.25 -3.67 25.30
N GLU A 212 27.21 -2.92 25.64
CA GLU A 212 27.19 -2.09 26.85
C GLU A 212 27.19 -2.92 28.13
N GLN A 213 26.52 -4.09 28.15
CA GLN A 213 26.56 -5.04 29.28
C GLN A 213 27.96 -5.55 29.60
N VAL A 214 28.84 -5.61 28.60
CA VAL A 214 30.24 -6.06 28.72
C VAL A 214 31.20 -4.86 28.87
N GLY A 215 30.67 -3.64 28.98
CA GLY A 215 31.45 -2.41 29.11
C GLY A 215 32.21 -2.02 27.84
N LEU A 216 31.70 -2.41 26.66
CA LEU A 216 32.26 -2.05 25.35
C LEU A 216 31.51 -0.85 24.76
N ASN A 217 32.25 0.01 24.06
CA ASN A 217 31.65 1.17 23.38
C ASN A 217 31.15 0.78 21.99
N PHE A 218 29.83 0.76 21.82
CA PHE A 218 29.18 0.40 20.56
C PHE A 218 29.57 1.29 19.38
N LYS A 219 29.78 2.60 19.60
CA LYS A 219 30.20 3.52 18.52
C LYS A 219 31.62 3.23 18.03
N GLN A 220 32.50 2.83 18.94
CA GLN A 220 33.86 2.43 18.58
C GLN A 220 33.82 1.12 17.78
N HIS A 221 33.02 0.15 18.22
CA HIS A 221 32.81 -1.11 17.50
C HIS A 221 32.38 -0.90 16.04
N ILE A 222 31.40 -0.03 15.78
CA ILE A 222 30.96 0.27 14.39
C ILE A 222 32.06 0.94 13.57
N LYS A 223 32.87 1.81 14.20
CA LYS A 223 33.84 2.63 13.47
C LYS A 223 35.15 1.91 13.18
N GLU A 224 35.64 1.12 14.14
CA GLU A 224 36.97 0.53 14.13
C GLU A 224 36.94 -0.98 13.84
N ASP A 225 35.96 -1.72 14.37
CA ASP A 225 35.88 -3.17 14.15
C ASP A 225 35.02 -3.50 12.92
N HIS A 226 33.79 -2.97 12.88
CA HIS A 226 32.74 -3.34 11.91
C HIS A 226 32.30 -2.14 11.06
N ASN A 227 33.26 -1.49 10.43
CA ASN A 227 32.97 -0.42 9.48
C ASN A 227 32.41 -0.99 8.17
N MET A 228 31.21 -0.58 7.78
CA MET A 228 30.53 -1.08 6.58
C MET A 228 31.36 -0.92 5.30
N TRP A 229 32.12 0.17 5.18
CA TRP A 229 32.89 0.46 3.97
C TRP A 229 34.10 -0.46 3.82
N ASP A 230 34.71 -0.88 4.92
CA ASP A 230 35.89 -1.74 4.88
C ASP A 230 35.57 -3.12 4.29
N TYR A 231 34.36 -3.66 4.53
CA TYR A 231 33.89 -4.89 3.89
C TYR A 231 33.68 -4.72 2.38
N VAL A 232 33.17 -3.57 1.94
CA VAL A 232 33.01 -3.25 0.52
C VAL A 232 34.38 -3.11 -0.14
N PHE A 233 35.31 -2.40 0.50
CA PHE A 233 36.68 -2.25 0.01
C PHE A 233 37.43 -3.57 -0.03
N PHE A 234 37.22 -4.46 0.96
CA PHE A 234 37.80 -5.80 0.95
C PHE A 234 37.31 -6.63 -0.25
N ARG A 235 36.02 -6.54 -0.59
CA ARG A 235 35.49 -7.21 -1.80
C ARG A 235 36.16 -6.68 -3.08
N PHE A 236 36.26 -5.36 -3.23
CA PHE A 236 36.96 -4.76 -4.39
C PHE A 236 38.46 -5.10 -4.41
N TYR A 237 39.09 -5.17 -3.24
CA TYR A 237 40.48 -5.59 -3.10
C TYR A 237 40.70 -7.02 -3.62
N LEU A 238 39.83 -7.96 -3.25
CA LEU A 238 39.88 -9.33 -3.77
C LEU A 238 39.67 -9.37 -5.28
N GLU A 239 38.67 -8.64 -5.81
CA GLU A 239 38.39 -8.60 -7.26
C GLU A 239 39.57 -8.02 -8.08
N GLY A 240 40.35 -7.09 -7.50
CA GLY A 240 41.48 -6.46 -8.17
C GLY A 240 42.83 -7.19 -8.00
N LYS A 241 42.96 -8.08 -7.02
CA LYS A 241 44.20 -8.81 -6.71
C LYS A 241 44.29 -10.13 -7.48
N ASP A 242 45.50 -10.52 -7.89
CA ASP A 242 45.73 -11.80 -8.57
C ASP A 242 45.35 -12.97 -7.64
N PRO A 243 44.47 -13.91 -8.06
CA PRO A 243 44.08 -15.06 -7.27
C PRO A 243 45.24 -15.95 -6.78
N ILE A 244 46.40 -15.93 -7.45
CA ILE A 244 47.59 -16.69 -7.05
C ILE A 244 48.25 -16.08 -5.81
N GLU A 245 48.11 -14.76 -5.62
CA GLU A 245 48.66 -14.02 -4.48
C GLU A 245 47.73 -14.00 -3.26
N TYR A 246 46.59 -14.70 -3.35
CA TYR A 246 45.67 -14.78 -2.23
C TYR A 246 46.31 -15.51 -1.04
N THR A 247 46.16 -14.91 0.14
CA THR A 247 46.41 -15.63 1.39
C THR A 247 45.31 -16.68 1.61
N GLY A 248 45.54 -17.68 2.48
CA GLY A 248 44.54 -18.73 2.71
C GLY A 248 43.16 -18.22 3.15
N LEU A 249 43.12 -17.14 3.95
CA LEU A 249 41.87 -16.50 4.35
C LEU A 249 41.21 -15.75 3.18
N GLU A 250 41.99 -15.08 2.35
CA GLU A 250 41.49 -14.41 1.14
C GLU A 250 40.92 -15.42 0.16
N THR A 251 41.59 -16.56 -0.05
CA THR A 251 41.07 -17.65 -0.88
C THR A 251 39.73 -18.18 -0.36
N TYR A 252 39.61 -18.36 0.96
CA TYR A 252 38.37 -18.80 1.59
C TYR A 252 37.22 -17.80 1.35
N CYS A 253 37.46 -16.50 1.63
CA CYS A 253 36.47 -15.46 1.39
C CYS A 253 36.12 -15.33 -0.10
N ALA A 254 37.12 -15.39 -0.99
CA ALA A 254 36.91 -15.28 -2.44
C ALA A 254 36.05 -16.43 -2.99
N GLN A 255 36.23 -17.66 -2.49
CA GLN A 255 35.37 -18.79 -2.84
C GLN A 255 33.93 -18.56 -2.38
N LEU A 256 33.72 -18.15 -1.12
CA LEU A 256 32.37 -17.89 -0.60
C LEU A 256 31.65 -16.74 -1.34
N ILE A 257 32.38 -15.70 -1.74
CA ILE A 257 31.86 -14.59 -2.54
C ILE A 257 31.49 -15.07 -3.95
N LYS A 258 32.33 -15.90 -4.57
CA LYS A 258 32.06 -16.49 -5.89
C LYS A 258 30.83 -17.40 -5.87
N ASP A 259 30.64 -18.14 -4.78
CA ASP A 259 29.48 -18.99 -4.55
C ASP A 259 28.22 -18.20 -4.12
N GLN A 260 28.31 -16.86 -4.07
CA GLN A 260 27.24 -15.94 -3.65
C GLN A 260 26.68 -16.24 -2.26
N THR A 261 27.53 -16.70 -1.35
CA THR A 261 27.17 -16.96 0.05
C THR A 261 27.58 -15.80 0.95
N ILE A 262 26.81 -15.56 2.02
CA ILE A 262 27.08 -14.48 2.99
C ILE A 262 27.91 -14.93 4.19
N HIS A 263 28.31 -16.20 4.24
CA HIS A 263 28.95 -16.83 5.40
C HIS A 263 30.33 -16.28 5.75
N TRP A 264 30.96 -15.50 4.86
CA TRP A 264 32.21 -14.80 5.14
C TRP A 264 32.03 -13.58 6.05
N LEU A 265 30.80 -13.11 6.26
CA LEU A 265 30.45 -12.04 7.21
C LEU A 265 30.26 -12.60 8.64
N PRO A 266 30.64 -11.86 9.69
CA PRO A 266 30.55 -12.31 11.07
C PRO A 266 29.14 -12.16 11.65
N ILE A 267 28.16 -12.90 11.12
CA ILE A 267 26.76 -12.85 11.57
C ILE A 267 26.64 -13.39 13.00
N LYS A 268 26.03 -12.60 13.89
CA LYS A 268 25.87 -12.84 15.34
C LYS A 268 27.20 -13.12 16.05
N LYS A 269 28.33 -12.63 15.53
CA LYS A 269 29.66 -12.84 16.09
C LYS A 269 30.47 -11.55 16.10
N ALA A 270 31.23 -11.34 17.18
CA ALA A 270 32.19 -10.24 17.28
C ALA A 270 33.32 -10.66 18.22
N ILE A 271 34.57 -10.51 17.77
CA ILE A 271 35.77 -10.92 18.51
C ILE A 271 35.81 -10.27 19.89
N VAL A 272 35.43 -8.99 19.97
CA VAL A 272 35.40 -8.20 21.21
C VAL A 272 34.44 -8.75 22.27
N ILE A 273 33.37 -9.43 21.85
CA ILE A 273 32.40 -10.08 22.76
C ILE A 273 32.82 -11.52 23.06
N GLU A 274 33.24 -12.30 22.06
CA GLU A 274 33.62 -13.72 22.22
C GLU A 274 34.73 -13.94 23.26
N GLY A 275 35.66 -12.99 23.38
CA GLY A 275 36.75 -13.06 24.36
C GLY A 275 36.34 -12.72 25.81
N ARG A 276 35.27 -11.94 26.00
CA ARG A 276 34.81 -11.45 27.31
C ARG A 276 33.64 -12.25 27.88
N ASN A 277 33.02 -13.10 27.07
CA ASN A 277 31.88 -13.94 27.47
C ASN A 277 32.31 -15.23 28.21
N LYS A 278 33.48 -15.26 28.85
CA LYS A 278 34.00 -16.45 29.55
C LYS A 278 33.36 -16.76 30.91
N GLU A 279 32.48 -15.91 31.45
CA GLU A 279 31.87 -16.16 32.78
C GLU A 279 30.35 -15.94 32.89
N LYS A 280 29.63 -15.66 31.81
CA LYS A 280 28.16 -15.74 31.84
C LYS A 280 27.70 -16.83 30.89
N LYS A 281 27.47 -18.02 31.44
CA LYS A 281 26.52 -18.96 30.83
C LYS A 281 25.27 -18.15 30.51
N ASP A 282 24.88 -18.12 29.25
CA ASP A 282 23.79 -17.35 28.67
C ASP A 282 22.43 -17.81 29.24
N VAL A 283 22.22 -17.57 30.53
CA VAL A 283 20.96 -17.85 31.24
C VAL A 283 19.83 -17.04 30.59
N PRO A 284 19.98 -15.73 30.27
CA PRO A 284 18.91 -14.96 29.63
C PRO A 284 18.51 -15.47 28.24
N GLY A 285 19.46 -15.86 27.38
CA GLY A 285 19.17 -16.41 26.05
C GLY A 285 18.57 -17.82 26.12
N VAL A 286 18.94 -18.63 27.11
CA VAL A 286 18.25 -19.90 27.41
C VAL A 286 16.80 -19.65 27.86
N PHE A 287 16.56 -18.67 28.73
CA PHE A 287 15.19 -18.28 29.11
C PHE A 287 14.38 -17.76 27.93
N ARG A 288 14.96 -16.98 27.02
CA ARG A 288 14.28 -16.50 25.81
C ARG A 288 13.90 -17.66 24.89
N ARG A 289 14.81 -18.62 24.67
CA ARG A 289 14.53 -19.85 23.91
C ARG A 289 13.46 -20.72 24.58
N LEU A 290 13.49 -20.85 25.91
CA LEU A 290 12.47 -21.56 26.68
C LEU A 290 11.08 -20.92 26.52
N ASN A 291 10.97 -19.59 26.63
CA ASN A 291 9.69 -18.89 26.46
C ASN A 291 9.14 -19.03 25.03
N ILE A 292 10.00 -19.02 24.01
CA ILE A 292 9.59 -19.25 22.61
C ILE A 292 9.09 -20.69 22.45
N LEU A 293 9.82 -21.67 22.99
CA LEU A 293 9.41 -23.08 22.95
C LEU A 293 8.10 -23.32 23.72
N GLU A 294 7.92 -22.69 24.87
CA GLU A 294 6.69 -22.76 25.66
C GLU A 294 5.51 -22.22 24.86
N LYS A 295 5.67 -21.06 24.21
CA LYS A 295 4.63 -20.48 23.35
C LYS A 295 4.26 -21.40 22.18
N GLN A 296 5.26 -21.95 21.48
CA GLN A 296 5.04 -22.89 20.39
C GLN A 296 4.32 -24.17 20.87
N ASN A 297 4.66 -24.65 22.06
CA ASN A 297 4.03 -25.85 22.63
C ASN A 297 2.57 -25.60 23.02
N ILE A 298 2.23 -24.39 23.50
CA ILE A 298 0.85 -23.99 23.76
C ILE A 298 0.04 -23.88 22.46
N GLU A 299 0.61 -23.26 21.43
CA GLU A 299 -0.03 -23.14 20.10
C GLU A 299 -0.28 -24.52 19.47
N ALA A 300 0.73 -25.41 19.49
CA ALA A 300 0.58 -26.78 19.02
C ALA A 300 -0.46 -27.57 19.83
N ALA A 301 -0.55 -27.35 21.14
CA ALA A 301 -1.56 -27.99 21.98
C ALA A 301 -2.99 -27.51 21.65
N GLN A 302 -3.16 -26.23 21.29
CA GLN A 302 -4.44 -25.68 20.82
C GLN A 302 -4.84 -26.29 19.47
N GLU A 303 -3.92 -26.35 18.50
CA GLU A 303 -4.17 -26.94 17.19
C GLU A 303 -4.59 -28.43 17.29
N VAL A 304 -3.92 -29.20 18.16
CA VAL A 304 -4.31 -30.59 18.45
C VAL A 304 -5.69 -30.69 19.09
N SER A 305 -6.10 -29.72 19.90
CA SER A 305 -7.43 -29.68 20.50
C SER A 305 -8.51 -29.41 19.45
N GLU A 306 -8.27 -28.49 18.51
CA GLU A 306 -9.18 -28.18 17.41
C GLU A 306 -9.35 -29.39 16.48
N LEU A 307 -8.23 -30.02 16.07
CA LEU A 307 -8.25 -31.26 15.26
C LEU A 307 -9.06 -32.40 15.91
N LYS A 308 -9.03 -32.51 17.25
CA LYS A 308 -9.84 -33.50 17.98
C LYS A 308 -11.33 -33.18 17.91
N GLN A 309 -11.72 -31.91 17.94
CA GLN A 309 -13.12 -31.50 17.78
C GLN A 309 -13.61 -31.80 16.35
N ASP A 310 -12.82 -31.47 15.34
CA ASP A 310 -13.14 -31.75 13.95
C ASP A 310 -13.30 -33.25 13.69
N LEU A 311 -12.40 -34.08 14.24
CA LEU A 311 -12.52 -35.53 14.16
C LEU A 311 -13.82 -36.05 14.80
N ALA A 312 -14.25 -35.44 15.92
CA ALA A 312 -15.51 -35.80 16.57
C ALA A 312 -16.72 -35.44 15.69
N HIS A 313 -16.69 -34.28 15.01
CA HIS A 313 -17.72 -33.88 14.06
C HIS A 313 -17.80 -34.83 12.86
N VAL A 314 -16.65 -35.19 12.27
CA VAL A 314 -16.58 -36.14 11.15
C VAL A 314 -17.09 -37.52 11.57
N ARG A 315 -16.74 -37.99 12.77
CA ARG A 315 -17.22 -39.27 13.30
C ARG A 315 -18.74 -39.28 13.45
N LYS A 316 -19.32 -38.20 13.99
CA LYS A 316 -20.76 -38.05 14.12
C LYS A 316 -21.46 -38.07 12.76
N ALA A 317 -20.95 -37.31 11.78
CA ALA A 317 -21.49 -37.32 10.42
C ALA A 317 -21.41 -38.71 9.76
N THR A 318 -20.33 -39.45 10.01
CA THR A 318 -20.17 -40.83 9.51
C THR A 318 -21.19 -41.78 10.14
N ASP A 319 -21.44 -41.67 11.44
CA ASP A 319 -22.43 -42.47 12.14
C ASP A 319 -23.86 -42.12 11.69
N ASP A 320 -24.16 -40.83 11.47
CA ASP A 320 -25.44 -40.37 10.91
C ASP A 320 -25.66 -40.96 9.50
N ILE A 321 -24.66 -40.90 8.62
CA ILE A 321 -24.73 -41.52 7.28
C ILE A 321 -24.96 -43.03 7.38
N ARG A 322 -24.28 -43.73 8.30
CA ARG A 322 -24.51 -45.17 8.52
C ARG A 322 -25.94 -45.47 8.94
N THR A 323 -26.53 -44.65 9.83
CA THR A 323 -27.93 -44.83 10.25
C THR A 323 -28.92 -44.57 9.11
N MET A 324 -28.69 -43.54 8.29
CA MET A 324 -29.51 -43.27 7.09
C MET A 324 -29.42 -44.42 6.07
N LEU A 325 -28.23 -44.97 5.84
CA LEU A 325 -28.04 -46.13 4.97
C LEU A 325 -28.75 -47.38 5.53
N ALA A 326 -28.68 -47.61 6.84
CA ALA A 326 -29.38 -48.73 7.47
C ALA A 326 -30.90 -48.61 7.34
N GLN A 327 -31.46 -47.41 7.46
CA GLN A 327 -32.88 -47.15 7.23
C GLN A 327 -33.28 -47.40 5.77
N LEU A 328 -32.49 -46.93 4.80
CA LEU A 328 -32.76 -47.15 3.38
C LEU A 328 -32.68 -48.62 2.94
N VAL A 329 -31.87 -49.43 3.62
CA VAL A 329 -31.79 -50.88 3.39
C VAL A 329 -32.95 -51.62 4.04
N ALA A 330 -33.47 -51.14 5.17
CA ALA A 330 -34.61 -51.74 5.87
C ALA A 330 -35.97 -51.42 5.23
N ASP A 331 -36.08 -50.34 4.46
CA ASP A 331 -37.28 -49.94 3.70
C ASP A 331 -37.41 -50.63 2.32
N LYS A 332 -36.51 -51.57 1.99
CA LYS A 332 -36.62 -52.50 0.85
C LYS A 332 -36.88 -53.91 1.36
#